data_AF-A0A377TXW3-F1
#
_entry.id   AF-A0A377TXW3-F1
#
_cell.length_a   1.000
_cell.length_b   1.000
_cell.length_c   1.000
_cell.angle_alpha   90.00
_cell.angle_beta   90.00
_cell.angle_gamma   90.00
#
_symmetry.space_group_name_H-M   'P 1'
#
loop_
_entity.id
_entity.type
_entity.pdbx_description
1 polymer ?
#
loop_
_entity_poly.entity_id
_entity_poly.type
_entity_poly.pdbx_seq_one_letter_code
_entity_poly.pdbx_strand_id
1 'polypeptide(L)'
;MMRELGYYTAYKGKWHLTREIDQPVAGKSVEEMDLGEIPTPRLHEIMEKYGFSDYHGIGDVIGKSKGGYFFDSVTTGQTISWLRNTGRPLNDENKPWFAAVNLVNPHDVMFINTDEHGEQVQWKGPMDKENHTLLPTQPPHNQIYQQSWPDYPLPANRHQPLDEPGRPAAHKEYQNARAVMEGQFPDEDRRWRKLLDYYFNCIRDNDQHLEAILNELDNLQLTQNTIIVFTGRPWGARWLPPDAW
;
A
#
# COMPACT_ATOMS: atom_id res chain seq x y z
N MET A 1 -25.00 -1.90 5.82
CA MET A 1 -25.35 -1.12 4.60
C MET A 1 -25.35 -1.96 3.30
N MET A 2 -24.21 -2.29 2.66
CA MET A 2 -24.26 -2.98 1.33
C MET A 2 -24.98 -4.34 1.38
N ARG A 3 -24.70 -5.17 2.39
CA ARG A 3 -25.38 -6.47 2.57
C ARG A 3 -26.89 -6.33 2.82
N GLU A 4 -27.33 -5.27 3.50
CA GLU A 4 -28.76 -5.00 3.71
C GLU A 4 -29.50 -4.70 2.39
N LEU A 5 -28.76 -4.21 1.39
CA LEU A 5 -29.26 -4.00 0.03
C LEU A 5 -29.11 -5.24 -0.87
N GLY A 6 -28.74 -6.39 -0.31
CA GLY A 6 -28.60 -7.66 -1.03
C GLY A 6 -27.25 -7.87 -1.72
N TYR A 7 -26.27 -6.98 -1.54
CA TYR A 7 -24.95 -7.12 -2.15
C TYR A 7 -24.15 -8.25 -1.49
N TYR A 8 -23.50 -9.07 -2.33
CA TYR A 8 -22.38 -9.89 -1.88
C TYR A 8 -21.11 -9.03 -1.81
N THR A 9 -20.36 -9.11 -0.72
CA THR A 9 -19.31 -8.14 -0.40
C THR A 9 -17.96 -8.83 -0.23
N ALA A 10 -16.96 -8.41 -0.98
CA ALA A 10 -15.59 -8.94 -0.93
C ALA A 10 -14.57 -7.85 -0.59
N TYR A 11 -13.47 -8.25 0.05
CA TYR A 11 -12.35 -7.38 0.37
C TYR A 11 -11.03 -8.08 0.05
N LYS A 12 -10.21 -7.46 -0.79
CA LYS A 12 -8.89 -7.97 -1.22
C LYS A 12 -7.81 -6.94 -0.89
N GLY A 13 -6.64 -7.45 -0.48
CA GLY A 13 -5.47 -6.61 -0.18
C GLY A 13 -5.45 -6.02 1.23
N LYS A 14 -4.77 -4.87 1.38
CA LYS A 14 -4.39 -4.28 2.67
C LYS A 14 -5.60 -3.84 3.50
N TRP A 15 -5.59 -4.15 4.79
CA TRP A 15 -6.53 -3.64 5.79
C TRP A 15 -5.79 -3.17 7.04
N HIS A 16 -6.03 -1.92 7.44
CA HIS A 16 -5.30 -1.25 8.53
C HIS A 16 -6.28 -0.57 9.50
N LEU A 17 -7.28 -1.30 10.01
CA LEU A 17 -8.24 -0.77 11.00
C LEU A 17 -8.39 -1.66 12.24
N THR A 18 -7.83 -2.87 12.24
CA THR A 18 -7.97 -3.82 13.34
C THR A 18 -6.60 -4.33 13.76
N ARG A 19 -6.28 -4.25 15.06
CA ARG A 19 -5.00 -4.73 15.60
C ARG A 19 -4.74 -6.21 15.28
N GLU A 20 -5.77 -7.06 15.35
CA GLU A 20 -5.67 -8.49 14.99
C GLU A 20 -5.37 -8.72 13.50
N ILE A 21 -5.58 -7.74 12.62
CA ILE A 21 -5.21 -7.84 11.20
C ILE A 21 -3.82 -7.22 10.95
N ASP A 22 -3.45 -6.23 11.75
CA ASP A 22 -2.11 -5.63 11.77
C ASP A 22 -1.05 -6.60 12.34
N GLN A 23 -1.41 -7.32 13.39
CA GLN A 23 -0.59 -8.33 14.05
C GLN A 23 -1.33 -9.68 14.06
N PRO A 24 -1.40 -10.36 12.91
CA PRO A 24 -2.27 -11.52 12.73
C PRO A 24 -1.81 -12.78 13.48
N VAL A 25 -0.53 -12.85 13.87
CA VAL A 25 0.01 -13.96 14.67
C VAL A 25 0.41 -13.45 16.05
N ALA A 26 -0.26 -13.97 17.08
CA ALA A 26 -0.04 -13.55 18.45
C ALA A 26 1.39 -13.87 18.92
N GLY A 27 2.05 -12.88 19.52
CA GLY A 27 3.37 -13.06 20.14
C GLY A 27 4.54 -13.13 19.15
N LYS A 28 4.29 -12.97 17.85
CA LYS A 28 5.34 -12.79 16.84
C LYS A 28 5.35 -11.36 16.33
N SER A 29 6.54 -10.81 16.14
CA SER A 29 6.66 -9.64 15.30
C SER A 29 6.34 -10.01 13.86
N VAL A 30 5.96 -9.03 13.05
CA VAL A 30 5.61 -9.29 11.65
C VAL A 30 6.84 -9.73 10.84
N GLU A 31 8.04 -9.38 11.30
CA GLU A 31 9.33 -9.82 10.78
C GLU A 31 9.60 -11.31 11.00
N GLU A 32 9.06 -11.90 12.07
CA GLU A 32 9.30 -13.31 12.46
C GLU A 32 8.22 -14.28 11.96
N MET A 33 7.23 -13.75 11.24
CA MET A 33 6.04 -14.48 10.83
C MET A 33 6.15 -14.93 9.38
N ASP A 34 5.85 -16.20 9.15
CA ASP A 34 5.63 -16.72 7.80
C ASP A 34 4.17 -16.48 7.36
N LEU A 35 3.95 -16.19 6.07
CA LEU A 35 2.59 -16.00 5.54
C LEU A 35 1.67 -17.21 5.77
N GLY A 36 2.23 -18.41 5.83
CA GLY A 36 1.49 -19.65 6.11
C GLY A 36 0.99 -19.77 7.55
N GLU A 37 1.50 -18.96 8.47
CA GLU A 37 1.07 -18.93 9.88
C GLU A 37 -0.13 -18.01 10.10
N ILE A 38 -0.48 -17.18 9.10
CA ILE A 38 -1.60 -16.24 9.19
C ILE A 38 -2.90 -17.02 9.37
N PRO A 39 -3.65 -16.79 10.48
CA PRO A 39 -4.89 -17.49 10.75
C PRO A 39 -6.02 -16.94 9.89
N THR A 40 -5.98 -17.24 8.59
CA THR A 40 -6.92 -16.72 7.57
C THR A 40 -8.39 -16.90 7.98
N PRO A 41 -8.84 -18.04 8.57
CA PRO A 41 -10.21 -18.18 9.05
C PRO A 41 -10.58 -17.13 10.11
N ARG A 42 -9.65 -16.80 11.02
CA ARG A 42 -9.88 -15.78 12.04
C ARG A 42 -9.97 -14.38 11.43
N LEU A 43 -9.10 -14.06 10.47
CA LEU A 43 -9.16 -12.75 9.81
C LEU A 43 -10.46 -12.60 9.00
N HIS A 44 -10.93 -13.69 8.39
CA HIS A 44 -12.23 -13.74 7.74
C HIS A 44 -13.38 -13.44 8.72
N GLU A 45 -13.42 -14.07 9.90
CA GLU A 45 -14.43 -13.78 10.93
C GLU A 45 -14.46 -12.30 11.37
N ILE A 46 -13.29 -11.65 11.42
CA ILE A 46 -13.20 -10.22 11.74
C ILE A 46 -13.85 -9.40 10.63
N MET A 47 -13.53 -9.71 9.38
CA MET A 47 -14.03 -8.98 8.21
C MET A 47 -15.52 -9.20 7.95
N GLU A 48 -16.04 -10.38 8.30
CA GLU A 48 -17.48 -10.68 8.31
C GLU A 48 -18.25 -9.70 9.21
N LYS A 49 -17.68 -9.29 10.36
CA LYS A 49 -18.29 -8.28 11.26
C LYS A 49 -18.38 -6.89 10.63
N TYR A 50 -17.45 -6.55 9.73
CA TYR A 50 -17.51 -5.34 8.92
C TYR A 50 -18.41 -5.48 7.69
N GLY A 51 -19.03 -6.65 7.52
CA GLY A 51 -19.91 -6.94 6.41
C GLY A 51 -19.18 -7.30 5.13
N PHE A 52 -17.99 -7.92 5.19
CA PHE A 52 -17.28 -8.49 4.06
C PHE A 52 -17.27 -10.01 4.18
N SER A 53 -17.96 -10.68 3.24
CA SER A 53 -18.12 -12.13 3.24
C SER A 53 -17.04 -12.90 2.54
N ASP A 54 -16.11 -12.19 1.92
CA ASP A 54 -14.99 -12.80 1.23
C ASP A 54 -13.74 -11.97 1.49
N TYR A 55 -13.07 -12.30 2.60
CA TYR A 55 -11.73 -11.83 2.90
C TYR A 55 -10.75 -13.01 2.86
N HIS A 56 -9.75 -12.89 1.97
CA HIS A 56 -8.63 -13.82 1.82
C HIS A 56 -7.29 -13.07 1.81
N GLY A 57 -7.20 -11.97 2.55
CA GLY A 57 -6.00 -11.15 2.64
C GLY A 57 -4.98 -11.70 3.65
N ILE A 58 -3.72 -11.30 3.47
CA ILE A 58 -2.60 -11.63 4.37
C ILE A 58 -2.38 -10.59 5.49
N GLY A 59 -3.35 -9.69 5.71
CA GLY A 59 -3.30 -8.66 6.75
C GLY A 59 -2.48 -7.41 6.40
N ASP A 60 -2.09 -6.62 7.40
CA ASP A 60 -1.33 -5.36 7.20
C ASP A 60 0.19 -5.57 7.03
N VAL A 61 0.65 -6.83 7.03
CA VAL A 61 2.05 -7.21 6.77
C VAL A 61 2.59 -6.53 5.51
N ILE A 62 1.71 -6.30 4.54
CA ILE A 62 1.96 -5.62 3.28
C ILE A 62 2.39 -4.15 3.44
N GLY A 63 2.22 -3.51 4.58
CA GLY A 63 2.54 -2.11 4.81
C GLY A 63 4.02 -1.78 5.03
N LYS A 64 4.96 -2.69 4.78
CA LYS A 64 6.40 -2.49 5.00
C LYS A 64 7.13 -2.11 3.73
N SER A 65 8.46 -1.97 3.80
CA SER A 65 9.27 -1.71 2.60
C SER A 65 8.99 -2.76 1.53
N LYS A 66 8.86 -2.33 0.27
CA LYS A 66 8.61 -3.20 -0.90
C LYS A 66 7.34 -4.05 -0.78
N GLY A 67 6.40 -3.68 0.09
CA GLY A 67 5.17 -4.44 0.29
C GLY A 67 4.27 -4.41 -0.93
N GLY A 68 4.14 -3.26 -1.60
CA GLY A 68 3.48 -3.18 -2.90
C GLY A 68 4.15 -4.08 -3.93
N TYR A 69 5.48 -3.98 -4.05
CA TYR A 69 6.26 -4.80 -4.99
C TYR A 69 6.05 -6.31 -4.80
N PHE A 70 6.00 -6.79 -3.56
CA PHE A 70 5.86 -8.23 -3.29
C PHE A 70 4.43 -8.75 -3.36
N PHE A 71 3.43 -7.94 -3.01
CA PHE A 71 2.08 -8.45 -2.71
C PHE A 71 0.96 -7.85 -3.54
N ASP A 72 1.17 -6.77 -4.30
CA ASP A 72 0.15 -6.25 -5.20
C ASP A 72 -0.18 -7.26 -6.32
N SER A 73 0.82 -8.03 -6.77
CA SER A 73 0.62 -9.15 -7.69
C SER A 73 -0.26 -10.27 -7.13
N VAL A 74 -0.11 -10.58 -5.83
CA VAL A 74 -0.96 -11.56 -5.12
C VAL A 74 -2.38 -11.03 -5.01
N THR A 75 -2.55 -9.79 -4.56
CA THR A 75 -3.86 -9.13 -4.45
C THR A 75 -4.58 -9.09 -5.80
N THR A 76 -3.85 -8.78 -6.87
CA THR A 76 -4.34 -8.79 -8.25
C THR A 76 -4.80 -10.18 -8.67
N GLY A 77 -3.97 -11.20 -8.48
CA GLY A 77 -4.31 -12.59 -8.83
C GLY A 77 -5.53 -13.11 -8.05
N GLN A 78 -5.61 -12.79 -6.75
CA GLN A 78 -6.77 -13.13 -5.92
C GLN A 78 -8.05 -12.44 -6.40
N THR A 79 -7.95 -11.17 -6.81
CA THR A 79 -9.08 -10.41 -7.35
C THR A 79 -9.56 -10.98 -8.67
N ILE A 80 -8.65 -11.27 -9.60
CA ILE A 80 -8.97 -11.92 -10.90
C ILE A 80 -9.63 -13.28 -10.68
N SER A 81 -9.06 -14.11 -9.79
CA SER A 81 -9.65 -15.41 -9.44
C SER A 81 -11.07 -15.27 -8.88
N TRP A 82 -11.28 -14.29 -7.98
CA TRP A 82 -12.58 -13.99 -7.39
C TRP A 82 -13.60 -13.51 -8.42
N LEU A 83 -13.20 -12.64 -9.36
CA LEU A 83 -14.07 -12.20 -10.44
C LEU A 83 -14.56 -13.38 -11.29
N ARG A 84 -13.66 -14.32 -11.62
CA ARG A 84 -13.99 -15.50 -12.42
C ARG A 84 -14.92 -16.48 -11.70
N ASN A 85 -14.63 -16.79 -10.43
CA ASN A 85 -15.31 -17.87 -9.71
C ASN A 85 -16.51 -17.40 -8.87
N THR A 86 -16.63 -16.10 -8.63
CA THR A 86 -17.66 -15.53 -7.74
C THR A 86 -18.34 -14.33 -8.40
N GLY A 87 -17.58 -13.30 -8.81
CA GLY A 87 -18.14 -12.07 -9.38
C GLY A 87 -19.01 -12.30 -10.63
N ARG A 88 -18.53 -13.13 -11.58
CA ARG A 88 -19.28 -13.48 -12.78
C ARG A 88 -20.50 -14.36 -12.49
N PRO A 89 -20.40 -15.48 -11.76
CA PRO A 89 -21.57 -16.27 -11.37
C PRO A 89 -22.66 -15.46 -10.64
N LEU A 90 -22.27 -14.58 -9.70
CA LEU A 90 -23.23 -13.70 -9.01
C LEU A 90 -23.96 -12.78 -9.99
N ASN A 91 -23.25 -12.23 -10.98
CA ASN A 91 -23.86 -11.40 -12.01
C ASN A 91 -24.82 -12.21 -12.90
N ASP A 92 -24.48 -13.45 -13.26
CA ASP A 92 -25.37 -14.36 -14.02
C ASP A 92 -26.66 -14.68 -13.25
N GLU A 93 -26.57 -14.72 -11.91
CA GLU A 93 -27.72 -14.89 -11.00
C GLU A 93 -28.48 -13.58 -10.71
N ASN A 94 -28.11 -12.46 -11.34
CA ASN A 94 -28.63 -11.11 -11.05
C ASN A 94 -28.46 -10.69 -9.56
N LYS A 95 -27.44 -11.21 -8.90
CA LYS A 95 -27.08 -10.85 -7.53
C LYS A 95 -25.98 -9.79 -7.54
N PRO A 96 -26.25 -8.58 -7.02
CA PRO A 96 -25.25 -7.52 -7.02
C PRO A 96 -24.09 -7.86 -6.08
N TRP A 97 -22.91 -7.33 -6.40
CA TRP A 97 -21.73 -7.49 -5.55
C TRP A 97 -20.95 -6.19 -5.41
N PHE A 98 -20.18 -6.10 -4.33
CA PHE A 98 -19.28 -5.01 -4.01
C PHE A 98 -17.92 -5.59 -3.67
N ALA A 99 -16.88 -5.12 -4.33
CA ALA A 99 -15.51 -5.56 -4.07
C ALA A 99 -14.63 -4.35 -3.76
N ALA A 100 -13.95 -4.38 -2.61
CA ALA A 100 -12.90 -3.43 -2.27
C ALA A 100 -11.54 -4.08 -2.55
N VAL A 101 -10.77 -3.52 -3.47
CA VAL A 101 -9.43 -4.01 -3.85
C VAL A 101 -8.39 -2.98 -3.44
N ASN A 102 -7.52 -3.37 -2.50
CA ASN A 102 -6.63 -2.44 -1.80
C ASN A 102 -5.18 -2.80 -2.09
N LEU A 103 -4.70 -2.30 -3.22
CA LEU A 103 -3.28 -2.34 -3.58
C LEU A 103 -2.49 -1.40 -2.67
N VAL A 104 -1.19 -1.67 -2.52
CA VAL A 104 -0.33 -1.01 -1.55
C VAL A 104 0.55 0.05 -2.19
N ASN A 105 1.12 -0.21 -3.37
CA ASN A 105 1.84 0.86 -4.05
C ASN A 105 0.91 2.06 -4.34
N PRO A 106 1.38 3.30 -4.17
CA PRO A 106 2.78 3.72 -4.08
C PRO A 106 3.34 3.89 -2.65
N HIS A 107 2.78 3.21 -1.65
CA HIS A 107 3.22 3.27 -0.24
C HIS A 107 4.73 3.06 -0.05
N ASP A 108 5.33 2.15 -0.83
CA ASP A 108 6.72 1.74 -0.66
C ASP A 108 7.73 2.89 -0.76
N VAL A 109 7.36 4.00 -1.42
CA VAL A 109 8.22 5.19 -1.58
C VAL A 109 8.70 5.75 -0.24
N MET A 110 7.95 5.57 0.84
CA MET A 110 8.33 6.09 2.15
C MET A 110 9.68 5.52 2.62
N PHE A 111 9.93 4.25 2.34
CA PHE A 111 11.12 3.54 2.78
C PHE A 111 12.34 3.74 1.87
N ILE A 112 12.30 4.65 0.90
CA ILE A 112 13.42 4.84 -0.03
C ILE A 112 14.67 5.35 0.70
N ASN A 113 15.77 4.61 0.58
CA ASN A 113 17.09 5.12 0.91
C ASN A 113 17.65 5.91 -0.27
N THR A 114 17.88 7.20 -0.06
CA THR A 114 18.45 8.09 -1.08
C THR A 114 19.96 8.24 -1.05
N ASP A 115 20.63 7.65 -0.05
CA ASP A 115 22.09 7.58 -0.02
C ASP A 115 22.64 6.84 -1.27
N GLU A 116 23.75 7.35 -1.77
CA GLU A 116 24.60 6.67 -2.76
C GLU A 116 25.36 5.51 -2.12
N HIS A 117 25.97 4.68 -2.98
CA HIS A 117 26.76 3.57 -2.50
C HIS A 117 27.92 4.05 -1.60
N GLY A 118 27.93 3.58 -0.35
CA GLY A 118 28.94 3.95 0.65
C GLY A 118 28.59 5.17 1.50
N GLU A 119 27.52 5.90 1.18
CA GLU A 119 26.99 6.97 2.04
C GLU A 119 26.15 6.37 3.20
N GLN A 120 26.20 7.05 4.35
CA GLN A 120 25.34 6.80 5.53
C GLN A 120 24.89 8.15 6.12
N VAL A 121 24.24 8.95 5.28
CA VAL A 121 23.81 10.31 5.63
C VAL A 121 22.34 10.31 6.04
N GLN A 122 21.46 9.69 5.23
CA GLN A 122 20.04 9.59 5.54
C GLN A 122 19.82 8.71 6.77
N TRP A 123 20.31 7.48 6.72
CA TRP A 123 20.07 6.47 7.74
C TRP A 123 21.39 5.96 8.32
N LYS A 124 21.50 6.03 9.65
CA LYS A 124 22.69 5.59 10.40
C LYS A 124 22.50 4.23 11.09
N GLY A 125 21.29 3.66 10.99
CA GLY A 125 20.97 2.34 11.53
C GLY A 125 21.29 1.22 10.54
N PRO A 126 20.94 -0.03 10.87
CA PRO A 126 21.06 -1.15 9.94
C PRO A 126 20.14 -0.92 8.73
N MET A 127 20.66 -1.19 7.54
CA MET A 127 19.84 -1.24 6.32
C MET A 127 18.97 -2.51 6.30
N ASP A 128 17.82 -2.43 5.63
CA ASP A 128 17.01 -3.62 5.42
C ASP A 128 17.76 -4.66 4.56
N LYS A 129 18.06 -5.82 5.16
CA LYS A 129 18.64 -6.98 4.46
C LYS A 129 17.59 -7.97 3.97
N GLU A 130 16.40 -7.93 4.57
CA GLU A 130 15.28 -8.85 4.33
C GLU A 130 14.28 -8.28 3.31
N ASN A 131 14.45 -7.01 2.93
CA ASN A 131 13.67 -6.27 1.94
C ASN A 131 12.19 -6.09 2.28
N HIS A 132 11.76 -6.35 3.52
CA HIS A 132 10.37 -6.24 3.94
C HIS A 132 10.23 -5.83 5.41
N THR A 133 10.93 -4.77 5.80
CA THR A 133 10.93 -4.24 7.18
C THR A 133 10.44 -2.78 7.21
N LEU A 134 10.48 -2.14 8.38
CA LEU A 134 10.24 -0.70 8.51
C LEU A 134 11.48 0.15 8.22
N LEU A 135 12.60 -0.47 7.82
CA LEU A 135 13.87 0.20 7.61
C LEU A 135 13.99 0.73 6.17
N PRO A 136 14.82 1.76 5.94
CA PRO A 136 15.13 2.23 4.60
C PRO A 136 15.72 1.13 3.71
N THR A 137 15.37 1.15 2.42
CA THR A 137 15.80 0.17 1.42
C THR A 137 16.06 0.83 0.06
N GLN A 138 16.90 0.19 -0.75
CA GLN A 138 17.07 0.58 -2.16
C GLN A 138 15.88 0.06 -2.99
N PRO A 139 15.56 0.66 -4.15
CA PRO A 139 14.52 0.16 -5.04
C PRO A 139 14.69 -1.34 -5.36
N PRO A 140 13.61 -2.09 -5.64
CA PRO A 140 13.71 -3.46 -6.11
C PRO A 140 14.61 -3.59 -7.34
N HIS A 141 15.37 -4.68 -7.42
CA HIS A 141 16.14 -5.01 -8.62
C HIS A 141 15.22 -5.60 -9.70
N ASN A 142 14.42 -4.73 -10.32
CA ASN A 142 13.48 -5.05 -11.36
C ASN A 142 13.45 -3.90 -12.38
N GLN A 143 13.33 -4.23 -13.67
CA GLN A 143 13.38 -3.28 -14.78
C GLN A 143 12.39 -2.13 -14.63
N ILE A 144 11.17 -2.36 -14.09
CA ILE A 144 10.19 -1.29 -13.92
C ILE A 144 10.71 -0.19 -13.00
N TYR A 145 11.51 -0.53 -11.99
CA TYR A 145 12.10 0.39 -11.01
C TYR A 145 13.42 1.04 -11.43
N GLN A 146 13.92 0.72 -12.63
CA GLN A 146 15.15 1.31 -13.18
C GLN A 146 14.89 2.56 -14.03
N GLN A 147 13.64 2.88 -14.33
CA GLN A 147 13.28 4.07 -15.09
C GLN A 147 13.57 5.33 -14.27
N SER A 148 14.12 6.35 -14.93
CA SER A 148 14.34 7.68 -14.38
C SER A 148 13.68 8.76 -15.24
N TRP A 149 13.41 9.90 -14.61
CA TRP A 149 12.83 11.08 -15.26
C TRP A 149 13.67 12.33 -14.95
N PRO A 150 14.86 12.48 -15.57
CA PRO A 150 15.78 13.59 -15.27
C PRO A 150 15.19 14.96 -15.63
N ASP A 151 14.35 15.02 -16.66
CA ASP A 151 13.77 16.27 -17.17
C ASP A 151 12.48 16.69 -16.44
N TYR A 152 11.95 15.84 -15.56
CA TYR A 152 10.77 16.20 -14.77
C TYR A 152 11.13 17.32 -13.78
N PRO A 153 10.37 18.42 -13.68
CA PRO A 153 10.72 19.52 -12.80
C PRO A 153 10.65 19.08 -11.33
N LEU A 154 11.70 19.38 -10.56
CA LEU A 154 11.65 19.20 -9.11
C LEU A 154 10.67 20.22 -8.47
N PRO A 155 10.01 19.88 -7.35
CA PRO A 155 9.11 20.81 -6.67
C PRO A 155 9.81 22.14 -6.38
N ALA A 156 9.17 23.26 -6.74
CA ALA A 156 9.75 24.59 -6.58
C ALA A 156 9.99 24.96 -5.11
N ASN A 157 9.18 24.42 -4.20
CA ASN A 157 9.24 24.65 -2.77
C ASN A 157 10.06 23.61 -2.00
N ARG A 158 10.85 22.76 -2.67
CA ARG A 158 11.59 21.66 -2.01
C ARG A 158 12.63 22.14 -0.99
N HIS A 159 13.21 23.32 -1.24
CA HIS A 159 14.16 23.98 -0.34
C HIS A 159 13.47 24.85 0.73
N GLN A 160 12.13 24.87 0.77
CA GLN A 160 11.41 25.69 1.71
C GLN A 160 11.62 25.17 3.14
N PRO A 161 12.11 25.99 4.08
CA PRO A 161 12.29 25.58 5.47
C PRO A 161 10.99 25.07 6.10
N LEU A 162 11.10 24.07 6.99
CA LEU A 162 9.95 23.50 7.69
C LEU A 162 9.42 24.42 8.80
N ASP A 163 10.21 25.40 9.24
CA ASP A 163 9.89 26.39 10.28
C ASP A 163 9.79 27.82 9.73
N GLU A 164 9.64 27.99 8.42
CA GLU A 164 9.35 29.30 7.83
C GLU A 164 8.04 29.89 8.39
N PRO A 165 7.98 31.20 8.69
CA PRO A 165 6.75 31.86 9.11
C PRO A 165 5.58 31.58 8.16
N GLY A 166 4.45 31.13 8.71
CA GLY A 166 3.24 30.78 7.96
C GLY A 166 3.10 29.30 7.60
N ARG A 167 4.14 28.48 7.81
CA ARG A 167 4.04 27.02 7.64
C ARG A 167 3.44 26.35 8.89
N PRO A 168 2.48 25.42 8.76
CA PRO A 168 1.99 24.65 9.90
C PRO A 168 3.11 23.88 10.61
N ALA A 169 3.23 24.04 11.93
CA ALA A 169 4.24 23.36 12.74
C ALA A 169 4.19 21.83 12.60
N ALA A 170 2.99 21.28 12.35
CA ALA A 170 2.77 19.86 12.08
C ALA A 170 3.63 19.31 10.93
N HIS A 171 4.04 20.13 9.95
CA HIS A 171 4.94 19.68 8.88
C HIS A 171 6.35 19.35 9.41
N LYS A 172 6.88 20.16 10.33
CA LYS A 172 8.19 19.91 10.96
C LYS A 172 8.13 18.68 11.85
N GLU A 173 7.08 18.56 12.66
CA GLU A 173 6.87 17.39 13.52
C GLU A 173 6.72 16.11 12.71
N TYR A 174 5.96 16.16 11.61
CA TYR A 174 5.82 15.03 10.68
C TYR A 174 7.17 14.60 10.10
N GLN A 175 7.99 15.55 9.62
CA GLN A 175 9.32 15.22 9.09
C GLN A 175 10.23 14.64 10.18
N ASN A 176 10.20 15.16 11.40
CA ASN A 176 10.98 14.65 12.52
C ASN A 176 10.57 13.21 12.87
N ALA A 177 9.26 12.96 13.00
CA ALA A 177 8.72 11.64 13.30
C ALA A 177 9.07 10.63 12.20
N ARG A 178 8.94 11.04 10.93
CA ARG A 178 9.37 10.25 9.78
C ARG A 178 10.86 9.92 9.85
N ALA A 179 11.69 10.89 10.18
CA ALA A 179 13.14 10.70 10.23
C ALA A 179 13.63 9.76 11.35
N VAL A 180 12.82 9.55 12.40
CA VAL A 180 13.09 8.51 13.41
C VAL A 180 12.98 7.11 12.81
N MET A 181 12.07 6.88 11.87
CA MET A 181 11.87 5.58 11.23
C MET A 181 12.72 5.39 9.97
N GLU A 182 12.82 6.43 9.14
CA GLU A 182 13.33 6.32 7.77
C GLU A 182 14.64 7.10 7.54
N GLY A 183 15.12 7.79 8.57
CA GLY A 183 16.30 8.64 8.50
C GLY A 183 16.03 10.06 8.02
N GLN A 184 17.04 10.90 8.17
CA GLN A 184 16.99 12.29 7.73
C GLN A 184 16.98 12.37 6.21
N PHE A 185 16.31 13.36 5.65
CA PHE A 185 16.31 13.58 4.21
C PHE A 185 17.02 14.90 3.91
N PRO A 186 18.34 14.88 3.64
CA PRO A 186 19.09 16.10 3.33
C PRO A 186 18.47 16.85 2.15
N ASP A 187 18.53 18.17 2.21
CA ASP A 187 18.03 19.05 1.17
C ASP A 187 18.96 19.07 -0.05
N GLU A 188 18.87 18.03 -0.86
CA GLU A 188 19.70 17.80 -2.04
C GLU A 188 18.85 17.36 -3.24
N ASP A 189 19.01 18.03 -4.38
CA ASP A 189 18.23 17.77 -5.61
C ASP A 189 18.31 16.32 -6.08
N ARG A 190 19.47 15.66 -5.93
CA ARG A 190 19.65 14.26 -6.30
C ARG A 190 18.76 13.31 -5.49
N ARG A 191 18.48 13.62 -4.23
CA ARG A 191 17.66 12.81 -3.33
C ARG A 191 16.19 12.96 -3.68
N TRP A 192 15.77 14.20 -3.97
CA TRP A 192 14.46 14.48 -4.56
C TRP A 192 14.26 13.74 -5.88
N ARG A 193 15.27 13.73 -6.75
CA ARG A 193 15.22 12.99 -8.02
C ARG A 193 15.00 11.50 -7.79
N LYS A 194 15.81 10.88 -6.94
CA LYS A 194 15.69 9.44 -6.62
C LYS A 194 14.35 9.08 -5.98
N LEU A 195 13.82 9.95 -5.12
CA LEU A 195 12.49 9.78 -4.54
C LEU A 195 11.38 9.86 -5.58
N LEU A 196 11.44 10.83 -6.49
CA LEU A 196 10.45 10.96 -7.57
C LEU A 196 10.51 9.78 -8.55
N ASP A 197 11.71 9.38 -8.95
CA ASP A 197 11.89 8.22 -9.83
C ASP A 197 11.29 6.96 -9.18
N TYR A 198 11.57 6.72 -7.90
CA TYR A 198 11.00 5.58 -7.19
C TYR A 198 9.48 5.71 -7.01
N TYR A 199 8.96 6.89 -6.67
CA TYR A 199 7.53 7.16 -6.54
C TYR A 199 6.78 6.86 -7.84
N PHE A 200 7.27 7.37 -8.97
CA PHE A 200 6.67 7.15 -10.28
C PHE A 200 6.74 5.69 -10.69
N ASN A 201 7.83 4.99 -10.36
CA ASN A 201 7.93 3.55 -10.61
C ASN A 201 6.94 2.75 -9.77
N CYS A 202 6.73 3.09 -8.49
CA CYS A 202 5.67 2.47 -7.68
C CYS A 202 4.27 2.72 -8.27
N ILE A 203 3.99 3.92 -8.77
CA ILE A 203 2.71 4.21 -9.45
C ILE A 203 2.56 3.36 -10.70
N ARG A 204 3.60 3.24 -11.53
CA ARG A 204 3.57 2.42 -12.75
C ARG A 204 3.35 0.94 -12.44
N ASP A 205 3.98 0.42 -11.39
CA ASP A 205 3.78 -0.94 -10.93
C ASP A 205 2.33 -1.18 -10.46
N ASN A 206 1.79 -0.23 -9.69
CA ASN A 206 0.39 -0.24 -9.27
C ASN A 206 -0.59 -0.18 -10.46
N ASP A 207 -0.27 0.64 -11.47
CA ASP A 207 -1.09 0.81 -12.67
C ASP A 207 -1.17 -0.48 -13.50
N GLN A 208 -0.08 -1.25 -13.61
CA GLN A 208 -0.09 -2.58 -14.25
C GLN A 208 -1.03 -3.56 -13.55
N HIS A 209 -1.11 -3.49 -12.22
CA HIS A 209 -2.03 -4.31 -11.43
C HIS A 209 -3.49 -3.88 -11.62
N LEU A 210 -3.75 -2.57 -11.64
CA LEU A 210 -5.07 -2.03 -11.93
C LEU A 210 -5.52 -2.42 -13.34
N GLU A 211 -4.66 -2.23 -14.36
CA GLU A 211 -4.94 -2.61 -15.74
C GLU A 211 -5.30 -4.09 -15.86
N ALA A 212 -4.57 -4.99 -15.19
CA ALA A 212 -4.88 -6.41 -15.21
C ALA A 212 -6.27 -6.74 -14.63
N ILE A 213 -6.70 -6.04 -13.57
CA ILE A 213 -8.04 -6.23 -12.97
C ILE A 213 -9.12 -5.68 -13.89
N LEU A 214 -8.92 -4.50 -14.48
CA LEU A 214 -9.86 -3.88 -15.40
C LEU A 214 -10.03 -4.73 -16.68
N ASN A 215 -8.93 -5.22 -17.23
CA ASN A 215 -8.96 -6.14 -18.37
C ASN A 215 -9.73 -7.42 -18.05
N GLU A 216 -9.65 -7.93 -16.82
CA GLU A 216 -10.43 -9.10 -16.42
C GLU A 216 -11.93 -8.80 -16.33
N LEU A 217 -12.33 -7.63 -15.83
CA LEU A 217 -13.73 -7.18 -15.87
C LEU A 217 -14.26 -7.14 -17.32
N ASP A 218 -13.46 -6.64 -18.26
CA ASP A 218 -13.80 -6.62 -19.68
C ASP A 218 -13.91 -8.02 -20.27
N ASN A 219 -12.93 -8.89 -20.01
CA ASN A 219 -12.92 -10.29 -20.47
C ASN A 219 -14.14 -11.06 -19.96
N LEU A 220 -14.59 -10.78 -18.74
CA LEU A 220 -15.78 -11.36 -18.13
C LEU A 220 -17.06 -10.61 -18.49
N GLN A 221 -16.99 -9.57 -19.33
CA GLN A 221 -18.13 -8.74 -19.75
C GLN A 221 -18.90 -8.13 -18.56
N LEU A 222 -18.19 -7.81 -17.47
CA LEU A 222 -18.76 -7.24 -16.25
C LEU A 222 -18.73 -5.70 -16.25
N THR A 223 -17.87 -5.10 -17.06
CA THR A 223 -17.62 -3.65 -17.09
C THR A 223 -18.89 -2.83 -17.31
N GLN A 224 -19.77 -3.25 -18.22
CA GLN A 224 -21.00 -2.51 -18.53
C GLN A 224 -22.03 -2.51 -17.39
N ASN A 225 -21.88 -3.40 -16.42
CA ASN A 225 -22.80 -3.55 -15.27
C ASN A 225 -22.09 -3.33 -13.92
N THR A 226 -20.89 -2.75 -13.93
CA THR A 226 -20.07 -2.55 -12.73
C THR A 226 -19.68 -1.08 -12.62
N ILE A 227 -20.01 -0.44 -11.49
CA ILE A 227 -19.51 0.90 -11.17
C ILE A 227 -18.09 0.74 -10.63
N ILE A 228 -17.13 1.41 -11.27
CA ILE A 228 -15.72 1.38 -10.87
C ILE A 228 -15.36 2.73 -10.26
N VAL A 229 -14.83 2.69 -9.03
CA VAL A 229 -14.36 3.89 -8.31
C VAL A 229 -12.89 3.70 -8.00
N PHE A 230 -12.04 4.54 -8.57
CA PHE A 230 -10.63 4.62 -8.22
C PHE A 230 -10.42 5.73 -7.18
N THR A 231 -9.77 5.39 -6.08
CA THR A 231 -9.44 6.35 -5.01
C THR A 231 -8.11 5.97 -4.36
N GLY A 232 -7.40 6.98 -3.86
CA GLY A 232 -6.18 6.79 -3.07
C GLY A 232 -6.41 7.13 -1.59
N ARG A 233 -5.64 6.50 -0.70
CA ARG A 233 -5.55 6.95 0.69
C ARG A 233 -4.49 8.05 0.79
N PRO A 234 -4.80 9.23 1.36
CA PRO A 234 -3.79 10.26 1.55
C PRO A 234 -2.69 9.77 2.52
N TRP A 235 -1.48 10.21 2.23
CA TRP A 235 -0.31 10.02 3.07
C TRP A 235 -0.54 10.56 4.49
N GLY A 236 -0.21 9.78 5.53
CA GLY A 236 -0.17 10.24 6.93
C GLY A 236 -1.45 10.06 7.76
N ALA A 237 -2.53 9.47 7.23
CA ALA A 237 -3.73 9.20 8.03
C ALA A 237 -3.57 7.91 8.88
N ARG A 238 -2.90 8.02 10.04
CA ARG A 238 -3.12 7.09 11.16
C ARG A 238 -4.40 7.56 11.85
N TRP A 239 -5.47 6.77 11.77
CA TRP A 239 -6.65 7.01 12.59
C TRP A 239 -6.25 6.80 14.06
N LEU A 240 -6.17 7.89 14.82
CA LEU A 240 -6.10 7.80 16.27
C LEU A 240 -7.44 7.21 16.77
N PRO A 241 -7.41 6.33 17.80
CA PRO A 241 -8.64 5.81 18.37
C PRO A 241 -9.53 6.95 18.90
N PRO A 242 -10.86 6.75 18.94
CA PRO A 242 -11.82 7.77 19.38
C PRO A 242 -11.52 8.36 20.76
N ASP A 243 -10.78 7.63 21.59
CA ASP A 243 -10.50 7.97 22.98
C ASP A 243 -9.30 8.93 23.16
N ALA A 244 -8.78 9.49 22.07
CA ALA A 244 -7.63 10.40 22.07
C ALA A 244 -7.98 11.91 22.10
N TRP A 245 -9.23 12.26 22.41
CA TRP A 245 -9.69 13.65 22.63
C TRP A 245 -10.41 13.81 23.96
#